data_AF-A0A6L2Q9G5-F1
#
_entry.id   AF-A0A6L2Q9G5-F1
#
_cell.length_a   1.000
_cell.length_b   1.000
_cell.length_c   1.000
_cell.angle_alpha   90.00
_cell.angle_beta   90.00
_cell.angle_gamma   90.00
#
_symmetry.space_group_name_H-M   'P 1'
#
loop_
_entity.id
_entity.type
_entity.pdbx_description
1 polymer ?
#
loop_
_entity_poly.entity_id
_entity_poly.type
_entity_poly.pdbx_seq_one_letter_code
_entity_poly.pdbx_strand_id
1 'polypeptide(L)'
;MVIINFSGYPITSKVQMSPCDKGYVYIPVAFMLMLYLVYLVECWHCTAREELNTKVHVTSVMETVRLMREAQPIVWWKALCYHYVRRKRQVVRTQRGGDSYTTTQVYYERVNSHAAGTCFLFAYCGMRDISRDLSLEGRPITKIRFSKGFAFANVEAAAEFEDQRARFFAEHERYDDYMEMREGLDLMGVSNFKEHVVAYATLPWYSNCVVFWICSCLLLSWPIRIILEYNTAYVHYQVTQHHSDCPLL
;
A
#
# COMPACT_ATOMS: atom_id res chain seq x y z
N MET A 1 -35.17 -73.19 -48.48
CA MET A 1 -34.71 -72.23 -47.45
C MET A 1 -34.33 -70.95 -48.19
N VAL A 2 -35.17 -69.91 -48.08
CA VAL A 2 -35.00 -68.67 -48.85
C VAL A 2 -33.95 -67.80 -48.14
N ILE A 3 -32.84 -67.53 -48.83
CA ILE A 3 -31.77 -66.66 -48.35
C ILE A 3 -32.13 -65.23 -48.76
N ILE A 4 -32.48 -64.39 -47.80
CA ILE A 4 -32.71 -62.96 -48.04
C ILE A 4 -31.34 -62.27 -47.96
N ASN A 5 -30.92 -61.66 -49.07
CA ASN A 5 -29.62 -61.01 -49.22
C ASN A 5 -29.73 -59.53 -48.77
N PHE A 6 -29.08 -59.19 -47.65
CA PHE A 6 -29.12 -57.85 -47.05
C PHE A 6 -28.11 -56.86 -47.65
N SER A 7 -27.50 -57.19 -48.79
CA SER A 7 -26.51 -56.34 -49.49
C SER A 7 -27.11 -55.12 -50.23
N GLY A 8 -28.44 -54.97 -50.27
CA GLY A 8 -29.14 -54.03 -51.15
C GLY A 8 -29.53 -52.67 -50.54
N TYR A 9 -29.28 -52.44 -49.26
CA TYR A 9 -29.66 -51.19 -48.58
C TYR A 9 -28.51 -50.66 -47.74
N PRO A 10 -27.72 -49.69 -48.25
CA PRO A 10 -26.85 -48.93 -47.38
C PRO A 10 -27.74 -48.13 -46.44
N ILE A 11 -27.76 -48.51 -45.15
CA ILE A 11 -28.31 -47.66 -44.09
C ILE A 11 -27.38 -46.45 -44.01
N THR A 12 -27.67 -45.45 -44.84
CA THR A 12 -27.07 -44.13 -44.73
C THR A 12 -27.73 -43.46 -43.53
N SER A 13 -27.18 -43.74 -42.36
CA SER A 13 -27.36 -42.90 -41.18
C SER A 13 -26.84 -41.52 -41.52
N LYS A 14 -27.70 -40.65 -42.06
CA LYS A 14 -27.49 -39.21 -41.97
C LYS A 14 -27.70 -38.88 -40.50
N VAL A 15 -26.63 -38.95 -39.71
CA VAL A 15 -26.60 -38.36 -38.37
C VAL A 15 -26.87 -36.88 -38.57
N GLN A 16 -28.13 -36.51 -38.43
CA GLN A 16 -28.58 -35.13 -38.46
C GLN A 16 -28.13 -34.54 -37.13
N MET A 17 -26.89 -34.05 -37.10
CA MET A 17 -26.32 -33.41 -35.90
C MET A 17 -27.29 -32.31 -35.47
N SER A 18 -27.88 -32.48 -34.29
CA SER A 18 -28.81 -31.51 -33.72
C SER A 18 -28.10 -30.16 -33.60
N PRO A 19 -28.78 -29.02 -33.89
CA PRO A 19 -28.19 -27.69 -33.71
C PRO A 19 -27.66 -27.46 -32.28
N CYS A 20 -28.15 -28.24 -31.30
CA CYS A 20 -27.72 -28.21 -29.91
C CYS A 20 -26.32 -28.80 -29.66
N ASP A 21 -25.83 -29.74 -30.49
CA ASP A 21 -24.47 -30.30 -30.33
C ASP A 21 -23.39 -29.26 -30.61
N LYS A 22 -23.68 -28.29 -31.49
CA LYS A 22 -22.81 -27.13 -31.73
C LYS A 22 -22.80 -26.18 -30.52
N GLY A 23 -23.93 -26.08 -29.81
CA GLY A 23 -24.10 -25.24 -28.62
C GLY A 23 -23.16 -25.59 -27.46
N TYR A 24 -22.94 -26.88 -27.22
CA TYR A 24 -22.09 -27.36 -26.13
C TYR A 24 -20.62 -27.01 -26.28
N VAL A 25 -20.13 -26.73 -27.49
CA VAL A 25 -18.74 -26.27 -27.72
C VAL A 25 -18.58 -24.79 -27.35
N TYR A 26 -19.63 -23.98 -27.52
CA TYR A 26 -19.57 -22.54 -27.19
C TYR A 26 -19.59 -22.26 -25.69
N ILE A 27 -20.21 -23.14 -24.88
CA ILE A 27 -20.29 -22.94 -23.43
C ILE A 27 -18.89 -22.95 -22.78
N PRO A 28 -18.02 -23.97 -22.98
CA PRO A 28 -16.64 -23.95 -22.52
C PRO A 28 -15.82 -22.81 -23.14
N VAL A 29 -16.00 -22.49 -24.42
CA VAL A 29 -15.26 -21.40 -25.07
C VAL A 29 -15.60 -20.05 -24.45
N ALA A 30 -16.88 -19.77 -24.21
CA ALA A 30 -17.32 -18.56 -23.53
C ALA A 30 -16.81 -18.49 -22.09
N PHE A 31 -16.81 -19.62 -21.38
CA PHE A 31 -16.25 -19.71 -20.03
C PHE A 31 -14.73 -19.45 -20.01
N MET A 32 -13.98 -20.03 -20.95
CA MET A 32 -12.54 -19.79 -21.09
C MET A 32 -12.24 -18.33 -21.45
N LEU A 33 -13.05 -17.71 -22.32
CA LEU A 33 -12.94 -16.30 -22.66
C LEU A 33 -13.24 -15.41 -21.44
N MET A 34 -14.27 -15.74 -20.67
CA MET A 34 -14.60 -15.04 -19.43
C MET A 34 -13.44 -15.12 -18.42
N LEU A 35 -12.86 -16.32 -18.21
CA LEU A 35 -11.70 -16.49 -17.35
C LEU A 35 -10.48 -15.69 -17.83
N TYR A 36 -10.26 -15.65 -19.15
CA TYR A 36 -9.19 -14.85 -19.74
C TYR A 36 -9.38 -13.34 -19.49
N LEU A 37 -10.61 -12.83 -19.62
CA LEU A 37 -10.93 -11.44 -19.31
C LEU A 37 -10.71 -11.13 -17.82
N VAL A 38 -11.17 -12.00 -16.92
CA VAL A 38 -10.92 -11.86 -15.47
C VAL A 38 -9.43 -11.83 -15.18
N TYR A 39 -8.64 -12.68 -15.83
CA TYR A 39 -7.19 -12.69 -15.72
C TYR A 39 -6.54 -11.39 -16.22
N LEU A 40 -6.99 -10.81 -17.34
CA LEU A 40 -6.48 -9.53 -17.81
C LEU A 40 -6.80 -8.38 -16.84
N VAL A 41 -7.99 -8.40 -16.23
CA VAL A 41 -8.37 -7.44 -15.18
C VAL A 41 -7.50 -7.61 -13.93
N GLU A 42 -7.18 -8.84 -13.53
CA GLU A 42 -6.22 -9.09 -12.44
C GLU A 42 -4.84 -8.54 -12.79
N CYS A 43 -4.36 -8.76 -14.01
CA CYS A 43 -3.07 -8.22 -14.47
C CYS A 43 -3.08 -6.69 -14.53
N TRP A 44 -4.23 -6.08 -14.84
CA TRP A 44 -4.42 -4.64 -14.76
C TRP A 44 -4.33 -4.13 -13.32
N HIS A 45 -4.98 -4.79 -12.36
CA HIS A 45 -4.94 -4.39 -10.95
C HIS A 45 -3.72 -4.90 -10.18
N CYS A 46 -2.74 -5.50 -10.86
CA CYS A 46 -1.55 -6.02 -10.22
C CYS A 46 -0.63 -4.90 -9.68
N THR A 47 -0.20 -5.05 -8.43
CA THR A 47 0.73 -4.14 -7.74
C THR A 47 2.04 -3.96 -8.50
N ALA A 48 2.58 -5.03 -9.12
CA ALA A 48 3.80 -4.97 -9.92
C ALA A 48 3.70 -3.95 -11.07
N ARG A 49 2.52 -3.78 -11.67
CA ARG A 49 2.29 -2.78 -12.73
C ARG A 49 2.29 -1.36 -12.17
N GLU A 50 1.64 -1.17 -11.02
CA GLU A 50 1.55 0.14 -10.37
C GLU A 50 2.93 0.64 -9.91
N GLU A 51 3.76 -0.29 -9.40
CA GLU A 51 5.17 -0.05 -9.09
C GLU A 51 5.99 0.34 -10.32
N LEU A 52 5.75 -0.33 -11.46
CA LEU A 52 6.41 -0.02 -12.74
C LEU A 52 6.03 1.36 -13.30
N ASN A 53 4.81 1.83 -13.05
CA ASN A 53 4.34 3.15 -13.46
C ASN A 53 4.86 4.27 -12.55
N THR A 54 5.11 3.98 -11.28
CA THR A 54 5.52 4.98 -10.27
C THR A 54 7.05 5.02 -10.06
N LYS A 55 7.82 4.35 -10.93
CA LYS A 55 9.28 4.27 -10.82
C LYS A 55 9.96 5.62 -11.08
N VAL A 56 11.02 5.89 -10.33
CA VAL A 56 11.80 7.13 -10.35
C VAL A 56 13.27 6.80 -10.62
N HIS A 57 13.98 7.68 -11.32
CA HIS A 57 15.41 7.48 -11.58
C HIS A 57 16.22 7.59 -10.29
N VAL A 58 17.30 6.80 -10.17
CA VAL A 58 18.18 6.81 -9.00
C VAL A 58 18.73 8.21 -8.68
N THR A 59 19.05 9.05 -9.67
CA THR A 59 19.58 10.40 -9.39
C THR A 59 18.57 11.28 -8.66
N SER A 60 17.30 11.26 -9.06
CA SER A 60 16.24 12.02 -8.40
C SER A 60 15.98 11.51 -6.98
N VAL A 61 16.16 10.21 -6.74
CA VAL A 61 16.10 9.64 -5.39
C VAL A 61 17.25 10.17 -4.53
N MET A 62 18.47 10.20 -5.06
CA MET A 62 19.64 10.73 -4.34
C MET A 62 19.50 12.23 -4.03
N GLU A 63 18.95 13.02 -4.95
CA GLU A 63 18.60 14.43 -4.71
C GLU A 63 17.56 14.57 -3.59
N THR A 64 16.52 13.75 -3.62
CA THR A 64 15.49 13.75 -2.58
C THR A 64 16.10 13.39 -1.21
N VAL A 65 16.96 12.38 -1.15
CA VAL A 65 17.68 12.00 0.07
C VAL A 65 18.55 13.14 0.59
N ARG A 66 19.26 13.84 -0.30
CA ARG A 66 20.04 15.02 0.07
C ARG A 66 19.17 16.12 0.67
N LEU A 67 18.04 16.45 0.04
CA LEU A 67 17.08 17.41 0.58
C LEU A 67 16.53 16.96 1.94
N MET A 68 16.25 15.67 2.13
CA MET A 68 15.81 15.14 3.42
C MET A 68 16.88 15.27 4.52
N ARG A 69 18.17 15.10 4.18
CA ARG A 69 19.28 15.27 5.13
C ARG A 69 19.49 16.73 5.53
N GLU A 70 19.33 17.65 4.58
CA GLU A 70 19.49 19.09 4.78
C GLU A 70 18.26 19.76 5.44
N ALA A 71 17.09 19.13 5.36
CA ALA A 71 15.84 19.65 5.91
C ALA A 71 15.85 19.72 7.45
N GLN A 72 15.16 20.72 8.02
CA GLN A 72 15.01 20.82 9.47
C GLN A 72 13.92 19.86 9.97
N PRO A 73 14.20 18.98 10.96
CA PRO A 73 13.20 18.17 11.62
C PRO A 73 12.28 19.01 12.49
N ILE A 74 10.99 18.72 12.42
CA ILE A 74 9.97 19.18 13.35
C ILE A 74 9.34 17.95 13.99
N VAL A 75 9.69 17.71 15.25
CA VAL A 75 8.99 16.72 16.06
C VAL A 75 7.71 17.38 16.58
N TRP A 76 6.58 16.73 16.36
CA TRP A 76 5.28 17.23 16.78
C TRP A 76 4.50 16.14 17.50
N TRP A 77 3.60 16.59 18.36
CA TRP A 77 2.66 15.72 19.04
C TRP A 77 1.28 16.36 19.11
N LYS A 78 0.25 15.53 19.13
CA LYS A 78 -1.16 15.92 19.07
C LYS A 78 -1.99 15.08 20.03
N ALA A 79 -2.76 15.73 20.87
CA ALA A 79 -3.75 15.13 21.76
C ALA A 79 -5.14 15.24 21.11
N LEU A 80 -5.85 14.11 21.02
CA LEU A 80 -7.22 14.02 20.53
C LEU A 80 -8.08 13.41 21.63
N CYS A 81 -8.87 14.23 22.32
CA CYS A 81 -9.76 13.77 23.38
C CYS A 81 -11.12 13.39 22.78
N TYR A 82 -11.67 12.25 23.22
CA TYR A 82 -12.90 11.71 22.68
C TYR A 82 -13.68 10.90 23.72
N HIS A 83 -15.00 10.78 23.49
CA HIS A 83 -15.88 9.88 24.21
C HIS A 83 -16.79 9.13 23.24
N TYR A 84 -17.44 8.09 23.76
CA TYR A 84 -18.40 7.29 23.00
C TYR A 84 -19.82 7.69 23.33
N VAL A 85 -20.55 8.17 22.32
CA VAL A 85 -21.98 8.51 22.47
C VAL A 85 -22.82 7.33 22.04
N ARG A 86 -23.79 6.95 22.87
CA ARG A 86 -24.79 5.93 22.55
C ARG A 86 -25.80 6.49 21.55
N ARG A 87 -25.84 5.94 20.33
CA ARG A 87 -26.82 6.27 19.28
C ARG A 87 -27.74 5.09 19.00
N LYS A 88 -28.93 5.37 18.44
CA LYS A 88 -29.90 4.36 18.01
C LYS A 88 -30.09 4.48 16.50
N ARG A 89 -30.04 3.37 15.78
CA ARG A 89 -30.42 3.29 14.36
C ARG A 89 -31.44 2.19 14.15
N GLN A 90 -32.33 2.37 13.17
CA GLN A 90 -33.19 1.30 12.71
C GLN A 90 -32.43 0.46 11.69
N VAL A 91 -32.42 -0.86 11.89
CA VAL A 91 -31.80 -1.81 10.97
C VAL A 91 -32.88 -2.73 10.45
N VAL A 92 -32.95 -2.89 9.13
CA VAL A 92 -33.82 -3.88 8.51
C VAL A 92 -33.11 -5.22 8.56
N ARG A 93 -33.75 -6.23 9.15
CA ARG A 93 -33.26 -7.61 9.15
C ARG A 93 -34.22 -8.47 8.34
N THR A 94 -33.67 -9.28 7.46
CA THR A 94 -34.41 -10.30 6.71
C THR A 94 -34.42 -11.59 7.51
N GLN A 95 -35.61 -12.10 7.78
CA GLN A 95 -35.81 -13.39 8.43
C GLN A 95 -35.59 -14.51 7.40
N ARG A 96 -35.19 -15.71 7.86
CA ARG A 96 -35.20 -16.90 7.00
C ARG A 96 -36.66 -17.20 6.63
N GLY A 97 -37.06 -16.81 5.41
CA GLY A 97 -38.44 -16.82 4.95
C GLY A 97 -38.80 -15.69 3.98
N GLY A 98 -38.00 -14.61 3.92
CA GLY A 98 -38.16 -13.53 2.93
C GLY A 98 -38.73 -12.22 3.49
N ASP A 99 -39.30 -12.24 4.68
CA ASP A 99 -39.83 -11.03 5.32
C ASP A 99 -38.75 -10.17 5.97
N SER A 100 -38.89 -8.85 5.80
CA SER A 100 -37.99 -7.86 6.38
C SER A 100 -38.67 -7.13 7.54
N TYR A 101 -38.04 -7.09 8.70
CA TYR A 101 -38.53 -6.37 9.88
C TYR A 101 -37.51 -5.33 10.34
N THR A 102 -38.00 -4.19 10.86
CA THR A 102 -37.14 -3.15 11.42
C THR A 102 -36.89 -3.41 12.90
N THR A 103 -35.63 -3.37 13.31
CA THR A 103 -35.22 -3.52 14.70
C THR A 103 -34.34 -2.35 15.13
N THR A 104 -34.49 -1.90 16.37
CA THR A 104 -33.67 -0.81 16.90
C THR A 104 -32.32 -1.36 17.36
N GLN A 105 -31.25 -1.00 16.66
CA GLN A 105 -29.89 -1.32 17.09
C GLN A 105 -29.28 -0.11 17.82
N VAL A 106 -28.77 -0.37 19.02
CA VAL A 106 -27.94 0.58 19.78
C VAL A 106 -26.50 0.38 19.35
N TYR A 107 -25.78 1.47 19.06
CA TYR A 107 -24.35 1.44 18.79
C TYR A 107 -23.65 2.62 19.47
N TYR A 108 -22.34 2.50 19.64
CA TYR A 108 -21.49 3.55 20.17
C TYR A 108 -20.73 4.22 19.02
N GLU A 109 -20.76 5.53 18.98
CA GLU A 109 -20.07 6.36 18.00
C GLU A 109 -19.01 7.19 18.72
N ARG A 110 -17.77 7.19 18.21
CA ARG A 110 -16.70 8.03 18.74
C ARG A 110 -16.95 9.48 18.32
N VAL A 111 -17.01 10.38 19.29
CA VAL A 111 -17.11 11.82 19.06
C VAL A 111 -15.86 12.48 19.62
N ASN A 112 -15.16 13.25 18.80
CA ASN A 112 -14.00 14.02 19.23
C ASN A 112 -14.49 15.34 19.83
N SER A 113 -14.15 15.59 21.09
CA SER A 113 -14.52 16.80 21.82
C SER A 113 -13.45 17.88 21.73
N HIS A 114 -12.19 17.47 21.81
CA HIS A 114 -11.05 18.38 21.88
C HIS A 114 -9.87 17.86 21.06
N ALA A 115 -9.14 18.79 20.44
CA ALA A 115 -7.95 18.50 19.66
C ALA A 115 -6.92 19.62 19.84
N ALA A 116 -5.74 19.28 20.33
CA ALA A 116 -4.63 20.20 20.48
C ALA A 116 -3.35 19.57 19.92
N GLY A 117 -2.45 20.36 19.38
CA GLY A 117 -1.15 19.90 18.91
C GLY A 117 -0.09 20.97 19.13
N THR A 118 1.12 20.52 19.40
CA THR A 118 2.28 21.38 19.54
C THR A 118 3.52 20.69 18.99
N CYS A 119 4.58 21.47 18.79
CA CYS A 119 5.86 21.00 18.33
C CYS A 119 6.89 21.12 19.45
N PHE A 120 7.92 20.28 19.39
CA PHE A 120 9.06 20.40 20.28
C PHE A 120 9.76 21.74 20.07
N LEU A 121 9.81 22.56 21.11
CA LEU A 121 10.50 23.85 21.08
C LEU A 121 11.95 23.62 21.50
N PHE A 122 12.84 23.69 20.53
CA PHE A 122 14.26 23.52 20.75
C PHE A 122 14.96 24.87 20.78
N ALA A 123 15.41 25.29 21.96
CA ALA A 123 15.84 26.67 22.17
C ALA A 123 17.32 26.92 21.80
N TYR A 124 18.23 25.93 21.85
CA TYR A 124 19.67 26.24 21.86
C TYR A 124 20.67 25.22 21.26
N CYS A 125 20.30 24.19 20.49
CA CYS A 125 21.34 23.28 19.96
C CYS A 125 21.34 23.07 18.44
N GLY A 126 22.50 22.65 17.93
CA GLY A 126 22.70 22.36 16.51
C GLY A 126 22.05 21.05 16.10
N MET A 127 21.69 20.92 14.82
CA MET A 127 21.20 19.67 14.24
C MET A 127 22.27 19.10 13.33
N ARG A 128 22.54 17.81 13.44
CA ARG A 128 23.48 17.08 12.60
C ARG A 128 22.82 15.84 12.04
N ASP A 129 23.03 15.57 10.77
CA ASP A 129 22.61 14.32 10.15
C ASP A 129 23.51 13.15 10.63
N ILE A 130 22.89 12.06 11.07
CA ILE A 130 23.58 10.79 11.41
C ILE A 130 23.06 9.63 10.56
N SER A 131 22.37 9.95 9.46
CA SER A 131 21.86 8.96 8.51
C SER A 131 23.00 8.18 7.87
N ARG A 132 22.80 6.87 7.66
CA ARG A 132 23.74 6.04 6.89
C ARG A 132 23.77 6.49 5.44
N ASP A 133 24.85 6.23 4.71
CA ASP A 133 24.87 6.46 3.27
C ASP A 133 24.02 5.44 2.50
N LEU A 134 23.19 5.96 1.58
CA LEU A 134 22.35 5.14 0.73
C LEU A 134 23.20 4.63 -0.44
N SER A 135 23.68 3.39 -0.34
CA SER A 135 24.30 2.69 -1.46
C SER A 135 23.23 1.88 -2.21
N LEU A 136 23.06 2.18 -3.50
CA LEU A 136 22.10 1.52 -4.40
C LEU A 136 22.80 0.59 -5.40
N GLU A 137 24.04 0.19 -5.10
CA GLU A 137 24.86 -0.59 -6.01
C GLU A 137 24.49 -2.08 -5.94
N GLY A 138 24.16 -2.67 -7.11
CA GLY A 138 24.06 -4.12 -7.27
C GLY A 138 22.87 -4.63 -8.09
N ARG A 139 21.76 -3.89 -8.16
CA ARG A 139 20.57 -4.31 -8.94
C ARG A 139 19.96 -3.14 -9.74
N PRO A 140 19.35 -3.42 -10.92
CA PRO A 140 18.81 -2.38 -11.77
C PRO A 140 17.56 -1.70 -11.18
N ILE A 141 16.81 -2.40 -10.34
CA ILE A 141 15.60 -1.90 -9.66
C ILE A 141 15.79 -2.07 -8.15
N THR A 142 15.51 -1.01 -7.39
CA THR A 142 15.57 -1.02 -5.93
C THR A 142 14.31 -0.39 -5.34
N LYS A 143 13.60 -1.14 -4.51
CA LYS A 143 12.49 -0.65 -3.68
C LYS A 143 13.07 -0.09 -2.38
N ILE A 144 12.84 1.20 -2.17
CA ILE A 144 13.35 1.93 -1.02
C ILE A 144 12.17 2.28 -0.13
N ARG A 145 12.21 1.84 1.13
CA ARG A 145 11.31 2.31 2.18
C ARG A 145 12.01 3.39 2.98
N PHE A 146 11.54 4.62 2.85
CA PHE A 146 11.97 5.78 3.62
C PHE A 146 11.27 5.80 4.97
N SER A 147 12.05 5.96 6.03
CA SER A 147 11.57 6.21 7.38
C SER A 147 12.26 7.44 7.94
N LYS A 148 11.57 8.16 8.82
CA LYS A 148 12.10 9.32 9.52
C LYS A 148 12.36 8.92 10.97
N GLY A 149 13.48 9.36 11.51
CA GLY A 149 13.83 9.16 12.91
C GLY A 149 14.60 10.37 13.45
N PHE A 150 14.61 10.49 14.77
CA PHE A 150 15.40 11.50 15.46
C PHE A 150 16.11 10.85 16.64
N ALA A 151 17.23 11.45 17.03
CA ALA A 151 18.00 11.08 18.20
C ALA A 151 18.48 12.35 18.91
N PHE A 152 18.83 12.20 20.19
CA PHE A 152 19.41 13.25 21.02
C PHE A 152 20.86 12.91 21.35
N ALA A 153 21.75 13.90 21.34
CA ALA A 153 23.15 13.74 21.77
C ALA A 153 23.27 13.55 23.27
N ASN A 154 22.47 14.31 24.00
CA ASN A 154 22.58 14.47 25.44
C ASN A 154 21.31 13.95 26.12
N VAL A 155 21.52 13.28 27.26
CA VAL A 155 20.46 12.78 28.13
C VAL A 155 19.61 13.93 28.67
N GLU A 156 20.19 15.10 28.90
CA GLU A 156 19.47 16.29 29.35
C GLU A 156 18.46 16.78 28.30
N ALA A 157 18.86 16.85 27.03
CA ALA A 157 17.97 17.21 25.93
C ALA A 157 16.85 16.17 25.72
N ALA A 158 17.18 14.88 25.90
CA ALA A 158 16.18 13.82 25.87
C ALA A 158 15.19 13.93 27.03
N ALA A 159 15.67 14.26 28.24
CA ALA A 159 14.82 14.47 29.41
C ALA A 159 13.91 15.69 29.25
N GLU A 160 14.42 16.79 28.69
CA GLU A 160 13.61 17.98 28.41
C GLU A 160 12.51 17.69 27.38
N PHE A 161 12.83 16.95 26.32
CA PHE A 161 11.84 16.47 25.35
C PHE A 161 10.74 15.66 26.02
N GLU A 162 11.13 14.68 26.83
CA GLU A 162 10.18 13.82 27.55
C GLU A 162 9.30 14.60 28.53
N ASP A 163 9.88 15.58 29.21
CA ASP A 163 9.16 16.43 30.16
C ASP A 163 8.17 17.38 29.44
N GLN A 164 8.59 18.04 28.36
CA GLN A 164 7.66 18.86 27.54
C GLN A 164 6.50 18.01 26.99
N ARG A 165 6.81 16.80 26.51
CA ARG A 165 5.82 15.85 26.00
C ARG A 165 4.85 15.39 27.08
N ALA A 166 5.37 14.94 28.23
CA ALA A 166 4.57 14.46 29.34
C ALA A 166 3.66 15.56 29.90
N ARG A 167 4.19 16.78 30.08
CA ARG A 167 3.39 17.94 30.52
C ARG A 167 2.24 18.24 29.56
N PHE A 168 2.51 18.26 28.25
CA PHE A 168 1.48 18.51 27.25
C PHE A 168 0.35 17.49 27.34
N PHE A 169 0.66 16.19 27.41
CA PHE A 169 -0.38 15.17 27.48
C PHE A 169 -1.10 15.16 28.82
N ALA A 170 -0.40 15.39 29.94
CA ALA A 170 -1.02 15.47 31.26
C ALA A 170 -2.01 16.64 31.39
N GLU A 171 -1.72 17.78 30.75
CA GLU A 171 -2.65 18.91 30.66
C GLU A 171 -3.93 18.53 29.91
N HIS A 172 -3.79 17.73 28.85
CA HIS A 172 -4.89 17.41 27.94
C HIS A 172 -5.70 16.16 28.31
N GLU A 173 -5.18 15.31 29.20
CA GLU A 173 -5.85 14.09 29.66
C GLU A 173 -7.20 14.38 30.36
N ARG A 174 -7.36 15.59 30.92
CA ARG A 174 -8.51 15.97 31.73
C ARG A 174 -9.74 16.42 30.93
N TYR A 175 -9.64 16.57 29.61
CA TYR A 175 -10.72 17.14 28.80
C TYR A 175 -11.84 16.14 28.48
N ASP A 176 -11.59 14.83 28.46
CA ASP A 176 -12.60 13.83 28.08
C ASP A 176 -12.29 12.42 28.65
N ASP A 177 -13.22 11.48 28.46
CA ASP A 177 -13.12 10.09 28.94
C ASP A 177 -11.89 9.34 28.39
N TYR A 178 -11.51 9.63 27.14
CA TYR A 178 -10.36 9.03 26.46
C TYR A 178 -9.53 10.07 25.74
N MET A 179 -8.23 9.79 25.60
CA MET A 179 -7.30 10.61 24.84
C MET A 179 -6.43 9.73 23.94
N GLU A 180 -6.39 10.05 22.64
CA GLU A 180 -5.47 9.47 21.68
C GLU A 180 -4.26 10.38 21.53
N MET A 181 -3.09 9.86 21.87
CA MET A 181 -1.80 10.52 21.69
C MET A 181 -1.27 10.19 20.29
N ARG A 182 -0.92 11.22 19.51
CA ARG A 182 -0.27 11.08 18.21
C ARG A 182 1.06 11.81 18.23
N GLU A 183 2.07 11.19 17.67
CA GLU A 183 3.41 11.74 17.56
C GLU A 183 3.90 11.56 16.12
N GLY A 184 4.73 12.50 15.67
CA GLY A 184 5.27 12.46 14.33
C GLY A 184 6.52 13.32 14.18
N LEU A 185 7.20 13.09 13.06
CA LEU A 185 8.37 13.82 12.65
C LEU A 185 8.17 14.29 11.21
N ASP A 186 8.27 15.59 11.01
CA ASP A 186 8.24 16.21 9.69
C ASP A 186 9.55 16.88 9.34
N LEU A 187 9.82 16.97 8.05
CA LEU A 187 11.04 17.57 7.50
C LEU A 187 10.62 18.82 6.74
N MET A 188 10.99 19.99 7.26
CA MET A 188 10.66 21.26 6.64
C MET A 188 11.27 21.38 5.25
N GLY A 189 10.47 21.81 4.27
CA GLY A 189 10.91 21.94 2.88
C GLY A 189 10.76 20.66 2.04
N VAL A 190 10.38 19.52 2.64
CA VAL A 190 10.09 18.26 1.91
C VAL A 190 8.58 18.06 1.82
N SER A 191 7.94 18.68 0.83
CA SER A 191 6.47 18.69 0.69
C SER A 191 5.86 17.37 0.17
N ASN A 192 6.65 16.52 -0.48
CA ASN A 192 6.18 15.27 -1.11
C ASN A 192 6.95 14.05 -0.60
N PHE A 193 7.01 13.88 0.72
CA PHE A 193 7.60 12.68 1.31
C PHE A 193 6.79 11.43 0.90
N LYS A 194 7.42 10.53 0.13
CA LYS A 194 6.86 9.21 -0.19
C LYS A 194 7.61 8.16 0.62
N GLU A 195 6.88 7.44 1.46
CA GLU A 195 7.45 6.36 2.27
C GLU A 195 7.99 5.22 1.40
N HIS A 196 7.34 4.94 0.28
CA HIS A 196 7.73 3.86 -0.64
C HIS A 196 8.09 4.45 -2.00
N VAL A 197 9.32 4.20 -2.46
CA VAL A 197 9.82 4.65 -3.77
C VAL A 197 10.50 3.50 -4.48
N VAL A 198 10.21 3.35 -5.77
CA VAL A 198 10.88 2.37 -6.65
C VAL A 198 11.90 3.13 -7.48
N ALA A 199 13.18 2.89 -7.21
CA ALA A 199 14.30 3.50 -7.92
C ALA A 199 14.79 2.58 -9.06
N TYR A 200 15.12 3.15 -10.22
CA TYR A 200 15.79 2.41 -11.30
C TYR A 200 17.14 3.05 -11.65
N ALA A 201 18.19 2.22 -11.74
CA ALA A 201 19.54 2.64 -12.14
C ALA A 201 19.70 2.56 -13.67
N THR A 202 19.32 1.42 -14.23
CA THR A 202 19.20 1.20 -15.67
C THR A 202 17.82 0.65 -15.94
N LEU A 203 17.24 0.91 -17.12
CA LEU A 203 15.89 0.46 -17.44
C LEU A 203 15.96 -0.91 -18.14
N PRO A 204 15.76 -2.04 -17.42
CA PRO A 204 15.80 -3.34 -18.06
C PRO A 204 14.56 -3.55 -18.93
N TRP A 205 14.69 -4.36 -19.98
CA TRP A 205 13.62 -4.66 -20.93
C TRP A 205 12.36 -5.23 -20.24
N TYR A 206 12.52 -6.03 -19.18
CA TYR A 206 11.40 -6.62 -18.42
C TYR A 206 10.64 -5.60 -17.56
N SER A 207 11.18 -4.39 -17.38
CA SER A 207 10.49 -3.27 -16.70
C SER A 207 9.64 -2.43 -17.66
N ASN A 208 9.58 -2.79 -18.95
CA ASN A 208 8.75 -2.09 -19.91
C ASN A 208 7.28 -2.56 -19.78
N CYS A 209 6.35 -1.60 -19.65
CA CYS A 209 4.92 -1.88 -19.57
C CYS A 209 4.41 -2.65 -20.80
N VAL A 210 4.97 -2.40 -21.99
CA VAL A 210 4.58 -3.13 -23.22
C VAL A 210 4.98 -4.60 -23.14
N VAL A 211 6.19 -4.89 -22.67
CA VAL A 211 6.67 -6.27 -22.48
C VAL A 211 5.80 -6.99 -21.44
N PHE A 212 5.46 -6.32 -20.35
CA PHE A 212 4.55 -6.87 -19.34
C PHE A 212 3.18 -7.25 -19.93
N TRP A 213 2.59 -6.39 -20.77
CA TRP A 213 1.32 -6.68 -21.44
C TRP A 213 1.42 -7.82 -22.45
N ILE A 214 2.48 -7.88 -23.24
CA ILE A 214 2.72 -8.97 -24.18
C ILE A 214 2.83 -10.30 -23.42
N CYS A 215 3.65 -10.36 -22.36
CA CYS A 215 3.77 -11.56 -21.52
C CYS A 215 2.45 -11.91 -20.83
N SER A 216 1.69 -10.91 -20.37
CA SER A 216 0.39 -11.14 -19.73
C SER A 216 -0.61 -11.75 -20.72
N CYS A 217 -0.73 -11.21 -21.93
CA CYS A 217 -1.59 -11.78 -22.99
C CYS A 217 -1.22 -13.22 -23.37
N LEU A 218 0.07 -13.58 -23.26
CA LEU A 218 0.55 -14.94 -23.52
C LEU A 218 0.38 -15.89 -22.32
N LEU A 219 -0.28 -15.47 -21.23
CA LEU A 219 -0.44 -16.22 -19.97
C LEU A 219 0.88 -16.40 -19.19
N LEU A 220 1.93 -15.64 -19.50
CA LEU A 220 3.20 -15.61 -18.77
C LEU A 220 3.30 -14.44 -17.78
N SER A 221 2.19 -13.98 -17.19
CA SER A 221 2.25 -12.93 -16.17
C SER A 221 3.00 -13.37 -14.90
N TRP A 222 2.93 -14.65 -14.54
CA TRP A 222 3.58 -15.15 -13.33
C TRP A 222 5.12 -15.23 -13.47
N PRO A 223 5.70 -15.79 -14.56
CA PRO A 223 7.14 -15.75 -14.80
C PRO A 223 7.72 -14.34 -14.84
N ILE A 224 7.06 -13.39 -15.50
CA ILE A 224 7.57 -12.00 -15.57
C ILE A 224 7.55 -11.32 -14.19
N ARG A 225 6.52 -11.58 -13.36
CA ARG A 225 6.46 -11.09 -11.97
C ARG A 225 7.59 -11.67 -11.12
N ILE A 226 7.92 -12.95 -11.29
CA ILE A 226 9.05 -13.59 -10.59
C ILE A 226 10.38 -12.98 -11.01
N ILE A 227 10.60 -12.79 -12.31
CA ILE A 227 11.84 -12.17 -12.80
C ILE A 227 11.98 -10.74 -12.27
N LEU A 228 10.88 -9.98 -12.23
CA LEU A 228 10.87 -8.62 -11.69
C LEU A 228 11.23 -8.64 -10.20
N GLU A 229 10.57 -9.48 -9.41
CA GLU A 229 10.78 -9.58 -7.97
C GLU A 229 12.20 -10.07 -7.63
N TYR A 230 12.69 -11.08 -8.37
CA TYR A 230 14.04 -11.61 -8.21
C TYR A 230 15.11 -10.56 -8.52
N ASN A 231 14.88 -9.67 -9.48
CA ASN A 231 15.82 -8.61 -9.85
C ASN A 231 15.63 -7.31 -9.06
N THR A 232 14.66 -7.26 -8.15
CA THR A 232 14.39 -6.09 -7.33
C THR A 232 15.12 -6.21 -5.99
N ALA A 233 15.95 -5.21 -5.66
CA ALA A 233 16.53 -5.07 -4.32
C ALA A 233 15.54 -4.38 -3.37
N TYR A 234 15.61 -4.72 -2.09
CA TYR A 234 14.85 -4.07 -1.03
C TYR A 234 15.80 -3.36 -0.07
N VAL A 235 15.61 -2.05 0.11
CA VAL A 235 16.44 -1.22 0.98
C VAL A 235 15.54 -0.43 1.93
N HIS A 236 15.86 -0.50 3.22
CA HIS A 236 15.24 0.36 4.22
C HIS A 236 16.21 1.51 4.55
N TYR A 237 15.77 2.73 4.29
CA TYR A 237 16.56 3.93 4.57
C TYR A 237 15.87 4.76 5.64
N GLN A 238 16.59 5.00 6.74
CA GLN A 238 16.10 5.82 7.84
C GLN A 238 16.90 7.12 7.90
N VAL A 239 16.23 8.24 7.61
CA VAL A 239 16.80 9.57 7.86
C VAL A 239 16.78 9.76 9.36
N THR A 240 17.95 9.84 9.98
CA THR A 240 18.08 10.07 11.43
C THR A 240 18.80 11.36 11.66
N GLN A 241 18.10 12.32 12.27
CA GLN A 241 18.68 13.60 12.64
C GLN A 241 18.98 13.62 14.13
N HIS A 242 20.17 14.08 14.44
CA HIS A 242 20.73 14.09 15.77
C HIS A 242 20.85 15.53 16.27
N HIS A 243 20.24 15.82 17.41
CA HIS A 243 20.36 17.12 18.05
C HIS A 243 21.66 17.13 18.86
N SER A 244 22.69 17.83 18.35
CA SER A 244 24.01 17.97 18.97
C SER A 244 24.03 19.07 20.01
N ASP A 245 24.80 18.92 21.08
CA ASP A 245 25.01 19.96 22.10
C ASP A 245 25.45 21.30 21.50
N CYS A 246 25.05 22.39 22.16
CA CYS A 246 25.62 23.70 21.90
C CYS A 246 27.13 23.66 22.19
N PRO A 247 28.01 24.23 21.34
CA PRO A 247 29.38 24.45 21.76
C PRO A 247 29.33 25.34 23.01
N LEU A 248 29.83 24.82 24.13
CA LEU A 248 30.12 25.60 25.32
C LEU A 248 31.06 26.73 24.87
N LEU A 249 30.56 27.97 24.87
CA LEU A 249 31.37 29.18 24.75
C LEU A 249 32.15 29.41 26.04
#